data_AF-A0A6G3WRZ2-F1
#
_entry.id   AF-A0A6G3WRZ2-F1
#
_cell.length_a   1.000
_cell.length_b   1.000
_cell.length_c   1.000
_cell.angle_alpha   90.00
_cell.angle_beta   90.00
_cell.angle_gamma   90.00
#
_symmetry.space_group_name_H-M   'P 1'
#
loop_
_entity.id
_entity.type
_entity.pdbx_description
1 polymer ?
#
loop_
_entity_poly.entity_id
_entity_poly.type
_entity_poly.pdbx_seq_one_letter_code
_entity_poly.pdbx_strand_id
1 'polypeptide(L)'
;MPMSLGPSPARRDALAKRIRLLVAATITYNVIEAILAISAGALASSTALIGFGLDSVIEVSSAAAVAWQFAARDHAVREAREHRTLRIIAVSFFALAAYVTLDAVRALTGTGEAEPSIPGVVIAALSLAIMPFLSAAQRRAGRELGSASAVADSKQTLLCTYLSAVLLAGLLLNASLGWSWADPIAALVIAAVAMKEGRDAWQGKGCCAPPVATAAASAAEPEACACGAGCDCCD
;
A
#
# COMPACT_ATOMS: atom_id res chain seq x y z
N MET A 1 10.89 -2.94 36.79
CA MET A 1 10.48 -2.79 35.38
C MET A 1 10.36 -1.31 35.08
N PRO A 2 11.07 -0.74 34.10
CA PRO A 2 10.90 0.67 33.79
C PRO A 2 9.55 0.87 33.09
N MET A 3 8.69 1.71 33.66
CA MET A 3 7.48 2.19 33.03
C MET A 3 7.89 3.02 31.80
N SER A 4 7.57 2.53 30.59
CA SER A 4 7.76 3.29 29.37
C SER A 4 6.75 4.43 29.34
N LEU A 5 7.15 5.59 29.88
CA LEU A 5 6.39 6.83 29.78
C LEU A 5 6.25 7.18 28.30
N GLY A 6 5.03 7.07 27.77
CA GLY A 6 4.74 7.47 26.39
C GLY A 6 5.13 8.92 26.11
N PRO A 7 5.23 9.34 24.84
CA PRO A 7 5.68 10.69 24.48
C PRO A 7 4.82 11.78 25.11
N SER A 8 5.45 12.90 25.50
CA SER A 8 4.78 14.07 26.08
C SER A 8 3.70 14.64 25.14
N PRO A 9 2.67 15.35 25.64
CA PRO A 9 1.59 15.88 24.81
C PRO A 9 2.08 16.73 23.62
N ALA A 10 3.05 17.63 23.86
CA ALA A 10 3.67 18.43 22.79
C ALA A 10 4.42 17.57 21.75
N ARG A 11 5.04 16.46 22.19
CA ARG A 11 5.70 15.52 21.28
C ARG A 11 4.69 14.71 20.46
N ARG A 12 3.55 14.34 21.05
CA ARG A 12 2.44 13.67 20.33
C ARG A 12 1.88 14.56 19.23
N ASP A 13 1.63 15.84 19.51
CA ASP A 13 1.10 16.78 18.50
C ASP A 13 2.08 17.01 17.35
N ALA A 14 3.37 17.17 17.67
CA ALA A 14 4.42 17.32 16.67
C ALA A 14 4.54 16.08 15.77
N LEU A 15 4.52 14.88 16.37
CA LEU A 15 4.54 13.62 15.63
C LEU A 15 3.27 13.45 14.78
N ALA A 16 2.09 13.83 15.29
CA ALA A 16 0.83 13.73 14.55
C ALA A 16 0.79 14.68 13.34
N LYS A 17 1.37 15.87 13.47
CA LYS A 17 1.57 16.79 12.33
C LYS A 17 2.54 16.22 11.32
N ARG A 18 3.64 15.60 11.78
CA ARG A 18 4.65 14.96 10.92
C ARG A 18 4.08 13.77 10.15
N ILE A 19 3.31 12.89 10.79
CA ILE A 19 2.64 11.77 10.10
C ILE A 19 1.68 12.31 9.04
N ARG A 20 0.86 13.31 9.35
CA ARG A 20 -0.05 13.92 8.35
C ARG A 20 0.69 14.48 7.14
N LEU A 21 1.82 15.15 7.36
CA LEU A 21 2.67 15.65 6.28
C LEU A 21 3.28 14.52 5.46
N LEU A 22 3.76 13.45 6.11
CA LEU A 22 4.32 12.29 5.42
C LEU A 22 3.27 11.58 4.57
N VAL A 23 2.08 11.32 5.12
CA VAL A 23 0.97 10.69 4.39
C VAL A 23 0.55 11.56 3.20
N ALA A 24 0.42 12.88 3.39
CA ALA A 24 0.09 13.79 2.29
C ALA A 24 1.17 13.81 1.20
N ALA A 25 2.45 13.73 1.58
CA ALA A 25 3.56 13.65 0.64
C ALA A 25 3.54 12.32 -0.13
N THR A 26 3.31 11.18 0.54
CA THR A 26 3.17 9.87 -0.11
C THR A 26 2.01 9.86 -1.10
N ILE A 27 0.83 10.33 -0.70
CA ILE A 27 -0.34 10.42 -1.60
C ILE A 27 -0.01 11.28 -2.83
N THR A 28 0.57 12.46 -2.64
CA THR A 28 0.92 13.37 -3.74
C THR A 28 1.92 12.71 -4.68
N TYR A 29 2.94 12.05 -4.14
CA TYR A 29 3.95 11.34 -4.92
C TYR A 29 3.32 10.23 -5.76
N ASN A 30 2.50 9.38 -5.15
CA ASN A 30 1.85 8.25 -5.82
C ASN A 30 0.84 8.68 -6.89
N VAL A 31 0.16 9.81 -6.71
CA VAL A 31 -0.70 10.38 -7.77
C VAL A 31 0.15 10.81 -8.97
N ILE A 32 1.26 11.52 -8.75
CA ILE A 32 2.17 11.93 -9.82
C ILE A 32 2.74 10.70 -10.52
N GLU A 33 3.20 9.72 -9.75
CA GLU A 33 3.72 8.46 -10.24
C GLU A 33 2.70 7.71 -11.11
N ALA A 34 1.46 7.56 -10.64
CA ALA A 34 0.38 6.92 -11.39
C ALA A 34 0.16 7.58 -12.75
N ILE A 35 0.03 8.92 -12.78
CA ILE A 35 -0.20 9.66 -14.01
C ILE A 35 0.96 9.45 -14.99
N LEU A 36 2.19 9.60 -14.52
CA LEU A 36 3.37 9.49 -15.37
C LEU A 36 3.59 8.05 -15.86
N ALA A 37 3.43 7.06 -14.98
CA ALA A 37 3.59 5.64 -15.30
C ALA A 37 2.52 5.15 -16.28
N ILE A 38 1.22 5.44 -16.03
CA ILE A 38 0.15 5.03 -16.95
C ILE A 38 0.33 5.68 -18.32
N SER A 39 0.67 6.98 -18.36
CA SER A 39 0.90 7.69 -19.61
C SER A 39 2.10 7.14 -20.38
N ALA A 40 3.23 6.94 -19.71
CA ALA A 40 4.44 6.40 -20.32
C ALA A 40 4.27 4.93 -20.72
N GLY A 41 3.51 4.15 -19.96
CA GLY A 41 3.20 2.76 -20.25
C GLY A 41 2.31 2.61 -21.46
N ALA A 42 1.27 3.44 -21.58
CA ALA A 42 0.40 3.48 -22.75
C ALA A 42 1.18 3.91 -24.02
N LEU A 43 2.07 4.90 -23.92
CA LEU A 43 2.89 5.35 -25.04
C LEU A 43 3.92 4.29 -25.48
N ALA A 44 4.49 3.54 -24.53
CA ALA A 44 5.50 2.53 -24.80
C ALA A 44 4.95 1.12 -24.98
N SER A 45 3.62 0.94 -24.95
CA SER A 45 2.96 -0.38 -24.90
C SER A 45 3.53 -1.31 -23.83
N SER A 46 3.90 -0.75 -22.66
CA SER A 46 4.52 -1.48 -21.55
C SER A 46 3.46 -1.87 -20.53
N THR A 47 3.16 -3.17 -20.45
CA THR A 47 2.19 -3.73 -19.52
C THR A 47 2.68 -3.57 -18.08
N ALA A 48 3.98 -3.76 -17.83
CA ALA A 48 4.53 -3.64 -16.48
C ALA A 48 4.39 -2.21 -15.94
N LEU A 49 4.63 -1.20 -16.79
CA LEU A 49 4.56 0.21 -16.39
C LEU A 49 3.12 0.67 -16.15
N ILE A 50 2.16 0.19 -16.94
CA ILE A 50 0.72 0.40 -16.68
C ILE A 50 0.33 -0.28 -15.36
N GLY A 51 0.73 -1.54 -15.15
CA GLY A 51 0.46 -2.28 -13.92
C GLY A 51 1.00 -1.59 -12.68
N PHE A 52 2.23 -1.07 -12.76
CA PHE A 52 2.84 -0.27 -11.70
C PHE A 52 2.05 1.02 -11.42
N GLY A 53 1.70 1.79 -12.46
CA GLY A 53 0.94 3.02 -12.27
C GLY A 53 -0.46 2.79 -11.68
N LEU A 54 -1.12 1.68 -12.04
CA LEU A 54 -2.40 1.30 -11.44
C LEU A 54 -2.27 0.83 -9.98
N ASP A 55 -1.16 0.20 -9.59
CA ASP A 55 -0.86 -0.12 -8.19
C ASP A 55 -0.78 1.16 -7.34
N SER A 56 -0.11 2.20 -7.83
CA SER A 56 -0.04 3.52 -7.15
C SER A 56 -1.43 4.15 -6.98
N VAL A 57 -2.36 3.96 -7.95
CA VAL A 57 -3.77 4.39 -7.81
C VAL A 57 -4.48 3.64 -6.68
N ILE A 58 -4.25 2.33 -6.57
CA ILE A 58 -4.81 1.52 -5.47
C ILE A 58 -4.22 1.97 -4.13
N GLU A 59 -2.93 2.28 -4.05
CA GLU A 59 -2.30 2.82 -2.83
C GLU A 59 -2.91 4.13 -2.36
N VAL A 60 -3.11 5.07 -3.27
CA VAL A 60 -3.78 6.34 -2.94
C VAL A 60 -5.21 6.09 -2.47
N SER A 61 -5.93 5.19 -3.16
CA SER A 61 -7.32 4.88 -2.84
C SER A 61 -7.45 4.16 -1.49
N SER A 62 -6.55 3.22 -1.17
CA SER A 62 -6.54 2.52 0.11
C SER A 62 -6.19 3.47 1.24
N ALA A 63 -5.16 4.31 1.09
CA ALA A 63 -4.78 5.31 2.08
C ALA A 63 -5.92 6.30 2.36
N ALA A 64 -6.61 6.79 1.33
CA ALA A 64 -7.76 7.68 1.48
C ALA A 64 -8.94 7.00 2.18
N ALA A 65 -9.26 5.75 1.81
CA ALA A 65 -10.35 5.00 2.43
C ALA A 65 -10.06 4.68 3.91
N VAL A 66 -8.80 4.35 4.24
CA VAL A 66 -8.34 4.15 5.62
C VAL A 66 -8.38 5.47 6.41
N ALA A 67 -7.98 6.60 5.83
CA ALA A 67 -8.12 7.90 6.50
C ALA A 67 -9.59 8.25 6.78
N TRP A 68 -10.49 7.95 5.83
CA TRP A 68 -11.91 8.24 5.95
C TRP A 68 -12.63 7.38 7.01
N GLN A 69 -12.27 6.10 7.18
CA GLN A 69 -12.87 5.26 8.22
C GLN A 69 -12.54 5.74 9.64
N PHE A 70 -11.32 6.21 9.89
CA PHE A 70 -10.87 6.64 11.21
C PHE A 70 -11.43 8.02 11.61
N ALA A 71 -12.08 8.74 10.69
CA ALA A 71 -12.82 9.96 10.99
C ALA A 71 -14.19 9.71 11.67
N ALA A 72 -14.70 8.47 11.67
CA ALA A 72 -15.96 8.12 12.31
C ALA A 72 -15.82 8.01 13.84
N ARG A 73 -16.76 8.60 14.58
CA ARG A 73 -16.76 8.60 16.06
C ARG A 73 -17.36 7.34 16.69
N ASP A 74 -18.23 6.64 15.96
CA ASP A 74 -18.92 5.44 16.43
C ASP A 74 -18.16 4.17 16.01
N HIS A 75 -17.92 3.27 16.97
CA HIS A 75 -17.18 2.02 16.77
C HIS A 75 -17.89 1.07 15.80
N ALA A 76 -19.21 0.89 15.89
CA ALA A 76 -19.95 -0.03 15.03
C ALA A 76 -19.98 0.47 13.57
N VAL A 77 -20.07 1.80 13.41
CA VAL A 77 -19.98 2.45 12.09
C VAL A 77 -18.57 2.33 11.51
N ARG A 78 -17.53 2.39 12.36
CA ARG A 78 -16.13 2.24 11.93
C ARG A 78 -15.84 0.82 11.42
N GLU A 79 -16.30 -0.20 12.14
CA GLU A 79 -16.09 -1.61 11.77
C GLU A 79 -16.83 -1.98 10.48
N ALA A 80 -18.08 -1.52 10.31
CA ALA A 80 -18.82 -1.71 9.06
C ALA A 80 -18.16 -1.00 7.86
N ARG A 81 -17.58 0.20 8.08
CA ARG A 81 -16.81 0.92 7.06
C ARG A 81 -15.50 0.20 6.73
N GLU A 82 -14.82 -0.34 7.72
CA GLU A 82 -13.58 -1.10 7.56
C GLU A 82 -13.77 -2.32 6.67
N HIS A 83 -14.75 -3.17 6.97
CA HIS A 83 -15.05 -4.33 6.14
C HIS A 83 -15.40 -3.95 4.70
N ARG A 84 -16.17 -2.86 4.50
CA ARG A 84 -16.52 -2.39 3.16
C ARG A 84 -15.29 -1.87 2.41
N THR A 85 -14.46 -1.06 3.07
CA THR A 85 -13.21 -0.53 2.51
C THR A 85 -12.28 -1.65 2.06
N LEU A 86 -12.03 -2.64 2.93
CA LEU A 86 -11.18 -3.78 2.62
C LEU A 86 -11.70 -4.58 1.43
N ARG A 87 -13.03 -4.76 1.32
CA ARG A 87 -13.65 -5.45 0.19
C ARG A 87 -13.48 -4.69 -1.12
N ILE A 88 -13.61 -3.36 -1.09
CA ILE A 88 -13.37 -2.51 -2.26
C ILE A 88 -11.90 -2.62 -2.68
N ILE A 89 -10.96 -2.47 -1.73
CA ILE A 89 -9.52 -2.59 -1.98
C ILE A 89 -9.18 -3.97 -2.57
N ALA A 90 -9.72 -5.05 -1.99
CA ALA A 90 -9.51 -6.40 -2.47
C ALA A 90 -10.00 -6.59 -3.91
N VAL A 91 -11.20 -6.09 -4.22
CA VAL A 91 -11.75 -6.14 -5.58
C VAL A 91 -10.90 -5.33 -6.56
N SER A 92 -10.40 -4.16 -6.15
CA SER A 92 -9.48 -3.36 -6.97
C SER A 92 -8.19 -4.10 -7.29
N PHE A 93 -7.57 -4.77 -6.31
CA PHE A 93 -6.37 -5.58 -6.54
C PHE A 93 -6.63 -6.78 -7.45
N PHE A 94 -7.77 -7.46 -7.30
CA PHE A 94 -8.15 -8.54 -8.21
C PHE A 94 -8.43 -8.04 -9.63
N ALA A 95 -9.07 -6.89 -9.78
CA ALA A 95 -9.30 -6.28 -11.09
C ALA A 95 -7.98 -5.87 -11.76
N LEU A 96 -7.06 -5.26 -11.01
CA LEU A 96 -5.71 -4.94 -11.46
C LEU A 96 -4.98 -6.19 -11.95
N ALA A 97 -4.94 -7.23 -11.11
CA ALA A 97 -4.26 -8.46 -11.44
C ALA A 97 -4.84 -9.14 -12.68
N ALA A 98 -6.17 -9.18 -12.81
CA ALA A 98 -6.83 -9.74 -13.98
C ALA A 98 -6.48 -8.95 -15.25
N TYR A 99 -6.55 -7.61 -15.20
CA TYR A 99 -6.21 -6.75 -16.33
C TYR A 99 -4.74 -6.94 -16.76
N VAL A 100 -3.80 -6.81 -15.83
CA VAL A 100 -2.36 -6.92 -16.10
C VAL A 100 -2.00 -8.32 -16.59
N THR A 101 -2.61 -9.38 -16.04
CA THR A 101 -2.39 -10.76 -16.51
C THR A 101 -2.87 -10.94 -17.93
N LEU A 102 -4.08 -10.48 -18.26
CA LEU A 102 -4.62 -10.58 -19.62
C LEU A 102 -3.76 -9.84 -20.63
N ASP A 103 -3.30 -8.64 -20.27
CA ASP A 103 -2.45 -7.83 -21.13
C ASP A 103 -1.06 -8.43 -21.31
N ALA A 104 -0.45 -8.94 -20.23
CA ALA A 104 0.85 -9.62 -20.29
C ALA A 104 0.80 -10.91 -21.12
N VAL A 105 -0.27 -11.69 -21.02
CA VAL A 105 -0.47 -12.89 -21.85
C VAL A 105 -0.59 -12.50 -23.33
N ARG A 106 -1.35 -11.44 -23.66
CA ARG A 106 -1.46 -10.94 -25.04
C ARG A 106 -0.11 -10.52 -25.60
N ALA A 107 0.65 -9.74 -24.83
CA ALA A 107 2.00 -9.30 -25.20
C ALA A 107 2.94 -10.49 -25.47
N LEU A 108 2.92 -11.53 -24.62
CA LEU A 108 3.70 -12.76 -24.82
C LEU A 108 3.28 -13.57 -26.06
N THR A 109 2.00 -13.51 -26.45
CA THR A 109 1.49 -14.24 -27.64
C THR A 109 1.66 -13.49 -28.96
N GLY A 110 2.31 -12.32 -28.96
CA GLY A 110 2.81 -11.67 -30.18
C GLY A 110 2.08 -10.41 -30.65
N THR A 111 1.28 -9.75 -29.79
CA THR A 111 0.53 -8.54 -30.20
C THR A 111 1.12 -7.21 -29.72
N GLY A 112 2.30 -7.18 -29.09
CA GLY A 112 2.94 -5.92 -28.68
C GLY A 112 4.33 -6.12 -28.11
N GLU A 113 5.34 -5.59 -28.79
CA GLU A 113 6.67 -5.44 -28.20
C GLU A 113 6.71 -4.13 -27.42
N ALA A 114 7.07 -4.19 -26.13
CA ALA A 114 7.24 -2.99 -25.32
C ALA A 114 8.45 -2.20 -25.81
N GLU A 115 8.26 -0.93 -26.18
CA GLU A 115 9.37 -0.07 -26.57
C GLU A 115 10.13 0.43 -25.33
N PRO A 116 11.44 0.70 -25.42
CA PRO A 116 12.20 1.27 -24.33
C PRO A 116 11.63 2.62 -23.87
N SER A 117 11.19 2.71 -22.61
CA SER A 117 10.61 3.92 -22.03
C SER A 117 11.58 4.61 -21.06
N ILE A 118 12.31 5.63 -21.54
CA ILE A 118 13.17 6.45 -20.67
C ILE A 118 12.37 7.08 -19.51
N PRO A 119 11.16 7.65 -19.71
CA PRO A 119 10.35 8.14 -18.61
C PRO A 119 10.02 7.03 -17.60
N GLY A 120 9.69 5.82 -18.06
CA GLY A 120 9.43 4.67 -17.18
C GLY A 120 10.63 4.28 -16.32
N VAL A 121 11.84 4.26 -16.91
CA VAL A 121 13.09 3.98 -16.17
C VAL A 121 13.35 5.05 -15.12
N VAL A 122 13.18 6.33 -15.46
CA VAL A 122 13.38 7.44 -14.53
C VAL A 122 12.37 7.36 -13.37
N ILE A 123 11.10 7.11 -13.65
CA ILE A 123 10.06 6.96 -12.61
C ILE A 123 10.42 5.80 -11.69
N ALA A 124 10.64 4.60 -12.23
CA ALA A 124 10.95 3.42 -11.44
C ALA A 124 12.21 3.61 -10.58
N ALA A 125 13.25 4.27 -11.11
CA ALA A 125 14.46 4.61 -10.37
C ALA A 125 14.20 5.62 -9.24
N LEU A 126 13.40 6.66 -9.49
CA LEU A 126 13.01 7.63 -8.47
C LEU A 126 12.18 6.98 -7.36
N SER A 127 11.23 6.12 -7.70
CA SER A 127 10.39 5.40 -6.74
C SER A 127 11.24 4.48 -5.87
N LEU A 128 12.12 3.69 -6.50
CA LEU A 128 13.08 2.82 -5.81
C LEU A 128 14.01 3.60 -4.87
N ALA A 129 14.36 4.84 -5.22
CA ALA A 129 15.18 5.70 -4.39
C ALA A 129 14.39 6.36 -3.25
N ILE A 130 13.20 6.92 -3.51
CA ILE A 130 12.48 7.80 -2.58
C ILE A 130 11.61 7.00 -1.59
N MET A 131 10.88 6.00 -2.06
CA MET A 131 9.91 5.26 -1.25
C MET A 131 10.49 4.55 -0.03
N PRO A 132 11.71 3.95 -0.05
CA PRO A 132 12.30 3.34 1.14
C PRO A 132 12.48 4.33 2.29
N PHE A 133 12.85 5.58 1.98
CA PHE A 133 13.03 6.62 2.99
C PHE A 133 11.70 7.06 3.58
N LEU A 134 10.67 7.24 2.73
CA LEU A 134 9.31 7.56 3.17
C LEU A 134 8.74 6.44 4.06
N SER A 135 8.81 5.19 3.61
CA SER A 135 8.39 4.02 4.37
C SER A 135 9.10 3.93 5.73
N ALA A 136 10.43 4.11 5.76
CA ALA A 136 11.18 4.08 7.01
C ALA A 136 10.78 5.22 7.96
N ALA A 137 10.56 6.42 7.45
CA ALA A 137 10.13 7.59 8.23
C ALA A 137 8.72 7.42 8.79
N GLN A 138 7.76 6.96 7.97
CA GLN A 138 6.38 6.66 8.37
C GLN A 138 6.35 5.54 9.41
N ARG A 139 7.11 4.48 9.21
CA ARG A 139 7.16 3.35 10.14
C ARG A 139 7.73 3.73 11.50
N ARG A 140 8.79 4.55 11.54
CA ARG A 140 9.36 5.07 12.80
C ARG A 140 8.37 5.97 13.52
N ALA A 141 7.82 6.98 12.84
CA ALA A 141 6.85 7.90 13.42
C ALA A 141 5.57 7.19 13.88
N GLY A 142 5.08 6.23 13.08
CA GLY A 142 3.91 5.42 13.38
C GLY A 142 4.09 4.56 14.62
N ARG A 143 5.27 3.94 14.79
CA ARG A 143 5.60 3.17 16.00
C ARG A 143 5.73 4.05 17.24
N GLU A 144 6.39 5.20 17.11
CA GLU A 144 6.53 6.17 18.22
C GLU A 144 5.17 6.72 18.68
N LEU A 145 4.21 6.85 17.76
CA LEU A 145 2.84 7.28 18.07
C LEU A 145 1.86 6.16 18.42
N GLY A 146 2.24 4.89 18.23
CA GLY A 146 1.29 3.77 18.30
C GLY A 146 0.21 3.80 17.20
N SER A 147 0.48 4.46 16.06
CA SER A 147 -0.46 4.54 14.93
C SER A 147 -0.34 3.30 14.05
N ALA A 148 -1.30 2.39 14.20
CA ALA A 148 -1.45 1.20 13.35
C ALA A 148 -1.60 1.56 11.87
N SER A 149 -2.39 2.61 11.57
CA SER A 149 -2.62 3.08 10.19
C SER A 149 -1.33 3.58 9.53
N ALA A 150 -0.49 4.34 10.24
CA ALA A 150 0.79 4.80 9.67
C ALA A 150 1.79 3.66 9.45
N VAL A 151 1.73 2.61 10.28
CA VAL A 151 2.55 1.40 10.09
C VAL A 151 2.03 0.56 8.91
N ALA A 152 0.71 0.45 8.73
CA ALA A 152 0.12 -0.22 7.58
C ALA A 152 0.47 0.50 6.26
N ASP A 153 0.30 1.82 6.22
CA ASP A 153 0.68 2.69 5.10
C ASP A 153 2.16 2.51 4.72
N SER A 154 3.06 2.50 5.72
CA SER A 154 4.49 2.25 5.46
C SER A 154 4.81 0.89 4.82
N LYS A 155 3.98 -0.14 5.04
CA LYS A 155 4.15 -1.44 4.37
C LYS A 155 3.74 -1.37 2.92
N GLN A 156 2.70 -0.59 2.60
CA GLN A 156 2.22 -0.46 1.23
C GLN A 156 3.24 0.29 0.37
N THR A 157 3.79 1.40 0.86
CA THR A 157 4.89 2.11 0.19
C THR A 157 6.16 1.24 0.01
N LEU A 158 6.37 0.27 0.90
CA LEU A 158 7.47 -0.69 0.78
C LEU A 158 7.20 -1.77 -0.30
N LEU A 159 5.95 -2.16 -0.51
CA LEU A 159 5.58 -3.01 -1.66
C LEU A 159 5.85 -2.28 -2.97
N CYS A 160 5.46 -1.02 -3.07
CA CYS A 160 5.72 -0.22 -4.26
C CYS A 160 7.22 -0.10 -4.55
N THR A 161 8.08 -0.01 -3.52
CA THR A 161 9.55 -0.10 -3.68
C THR A 161 9.96 -1.41 -4.38
N TYR A 162 9.45 -2.56 -3.94
CA TYR A 162 9.76 -3.85 -4.57
C TYR A 162 9.22 -3.92 -6.01
N LEU A 163 8.02 -3.41 -6.25
CA LEU A 163 7.42 -3.37 -7.59
C LEU A 163 8.21 -2.44 -8.52
N SER A 164 8.71 -1.30 -8.03
CA SER A 164 9.62 -0.43 -8.77
C SER A 164 10.92 -1.14 -9.13
N ALA A 165 11.48 -1.97 -8.23
CA ALA A 165 12.67 -2.75 -8.54
C ALA A 165 12.41 -3.79 -9.64
N VAL A 166 11.28 -4.51 -9.56
CA VAL A 166 10.86 -5.48 -10.58
C VAL A 166 10.61 -4.80 -11.92
N LEU A 167 9.89 -3.68 -11.92
CA LEU A 167 9.63 -2.86 -13.11
C LEU A 167 10.95 -2.37 -13.73
N LEU A 168 11.83 -1.78 -12.93
CA LEU A 168 13.11 -1.25 -13.40
C LEU A 168 13.97 -2.35 -14.02
N ALA A 169 14.01 -3.53 -13.39
CA ALA A 169 14.71 -4.69 -13.94
C ALA A 169 14.10 -5.11 -15.29
N GLY A 170 12.77 -5.20 -15.40
CA GLY A 170 12.08 -5.52 -16.65
C GLY A 170 12.38 -4.52 -17.77
N LEU A 171 12.30 -3.22 -17.47
CA LEU A 171 12.57 -2.15 -18.44
C LEU A 171 14.04 -2.12 -18.88
N LEU A 172 14.99 -2.30 -17.96
CA LEU A 172 16.42 -2.31 -18.28
C LEU A 172 16.81 -3.55 -19.08
N LEU A 173 16.25 -4.72 -18.76
CA LEU A 173 16.49 -5.95 -19.53
C LEU A 173 15.94 -5.80 -20.96
N ASN A 174 14.75 -5.24 -21.12
CA ASN A 174 14.19 -4.94 -22.44
C ASN A 174 15.08 -3.95 -23.21
N ALA A 175 15.48 -2.84 -22.58
CA ALA A 175 16.25 -1.79 -23.24
C ALA A 175 17.70 -2.20 -23.59
N SER A 176 18.34 -3.03 -22.77
CA SER A 176 19.76 -3.40 -22.95
C SER A 176 19.97 -4.70 -23.72
N LEU A 177 19.06 -5.67 -23.59
CA LEU A 177 19.20 -7.00 -24.20
C LEU A 177 18.19 -7.25 -25.33
N GLY A 178 17.25 -6.32 -25.55
CA GLY A 178 16.17 -6.49 -26.52
C GLY A 178 15.17 -7.58 -26.11
N TRP A 179 15.12 -7.92 -24.82
CA TRP A 179 14.23 -8.96 -24.30
C TRP A 179 12.81 -8.42 -24.12
N SER A 180 12.04 -8.40 -25.21
CA SER A 180 10.64 -7.94 -25.23
C SER A 180 9.74 -8.71 -24.26
N TRP A 181 10.09 -9.95 -23.90
CA TRP A 181 9.39 -10.77 -22.92
C TRP A 181 9.68 -10.40 -21.45
N ALA A 182 10.69 -9.55 -21.18
CA ALA A 182 11.01 -9.13 -19.82
C ALA A 182 9.91 -8.25 -19.21
N ASP A 183 9.28 -7.38 -20.02
CA ASP A 183 8.19 -6.51 -19.57
C ASP A 183 6.93 -7.31 -19.19
N PRO A 184 6.40 -8.23 -20.03
CA PRO A 184 5.29 -9.08 -19.63
C PRO A 184 5.59 -9.95 -18.40
N ILE A 185 6.82 -10.43 -18.22
CA ILE A 185 7.17 -11.18 -16.99
C ILE A 185 7.14 -10.26 -15.76
N ALA A 186 7.69 -9.05 -15.84
CA ALA A 186 7.61 -8.08 -14.76
C ALA A 186 6.14 -7.74 -14.44
N ALA A 187 5.31 -7.57 -15.45
CA ALA A 187 3.86 -7.39 -15.31
C ALA A 187 3.19 -8.56 -14.58
N LEU A 188 3.52 -9.80 -14.93
CA LEU A 188 3.00 -10.99 -14.25
C LEU A 188 3.43 -11.07 -12.78
N VAL A 189 4.65 -10.63 -12.46
CA VAL A 189 5.09 -10.52 -11.06
C VAL A 189 4.27 -9.47 -10.31
N ILE A 190 4.03 -8.29 -10.91
CA ILE A 190 3.16 -7.26 -10.34
C ILE A 190 1.75 -7.81 -10.11
N ALA A 191 1.19 -8.52 -11.10
CA ALA A 191 -0.13 -9.15 -10.98
C ALA A 191 -0.18 -10.21 -9.86
N ALA A 192 0.86 -11.03 -9.70
CA ALA A 192 0.94 -12.02 -8.63
C ALA A 192 0.98 -11.38 -7.24
N VAL A 193 1.70 -10.27 -7.09
CA VAL A 193 1.71 -9.47 -5.84
C VAL A 193 0.33 -8.87 -5.60
N ALA A 194 -0.31 -8.26 -6.60
CA ALA A 194 -1.67 -7.74 -6.48
C ALA A 194 -2.67 -8.83 -6.07
N MET A 195 -2.59 -10.05 -6.64
CA MET A 195 -3.44 -11.17 -6.21
C MET A 195 -3.22 -11.58 -4.75
N LYS A 196 -1.99 -11.46 -4.25
CA LYS A 196 -1.69 -11.73 -2.84
C LYS A 196 -2.29 -10.64 -1.95
N GLU A 197 -2.06 -9.36 -2.26
CA GLU A 197 -2.60 -8.24 -1.51
C GLU A 197 -4.13 -8.22 -1.52
N GLY A 198 -4.76 -8.54 -2.66
CA GLY A 198 -6.21 -8.68 -2.77
C GLY A 198 -6.77 -9.79 -1.86
N ARG A 199 -6.07 -10.92 -1.73
CA ARG A 199 -6.43 -11.99 -0.79
C ARG A 199 -6.25 -11.57 0.66
N ASP A 200 -5.13 -10.93 0.98
CA ASP A 200 -4.84 -10.47 2.34
C ASP A 200 -5.86 -9.40 2.80
N ALA A 201 -6.26 -8.50 1.89
CA ALA A 201 -7.33 -7.53 2.12
C ALA A 201 -8.71 -8.19 2.28
N TRP A 202 -9.04 -9.17 1.44
CA TRP A 202 -10.31 -9.91 1.54
C TRP A 202 -10.44 -10.70 2.84
N GLN A 203 -9.33 -11.26 3.32
CA GLN A 203 -9.25 -12.02 4.58
C GLN A 203 -9.13 -11.13 5.82
N GLY A 204 -9.01 -9.81 5.68
CA GLY A 204 -8.85 -8.88 6.81
C GLY A 204 -7.53 -9.03 7.57
N LYS A 205 -6.50 -9.66 6.97
CA LYS A 205 -5.21 -9.95 7.63
C LYS A 205 -4.40 -8.71 7.99
N GLY A 206 -4.76 -7.53 7.44
CA GLY A 206 -4.20 -6.24 7.81
C GLY A 206 -4.71 -5.65 9.13
N CYS A 207 -5.79 -6.20 9.70
CA CYS A 207 -6.55 -5.58 10.80
C CYS A 207 -6.13 -5.99 12.21
N CYS A 208 -5.28 -7.00 12.37
CA CYS A 208 -4.77 -7.41 13.68
C CYS A 208 -3.64 -6.49 14.19
N ALA A 209 -3.82 -5.17 14.11
CA ALA A 209 -3.07 -4.26 14.97
C ALA A 209 -3.87 -4.10 16.27
N PRO A 210 -3.32 -4.48 17.43
CA PRO A 210 -4.09 -4.48 18.68
C PRO A 210 -4.63 -3.07 18.98
N PRO A 211 -5.86 -2.95 19.48
CA PRO A 211 -6.39 -1.66 19.90
C PRO A 211 -5.48 -1.12 21.01
N VAL A 212 -4.84 0.02 20.76
CA VAL A 212 -4.19 0.78 21.84
C VAL A 212 -5.30 1.28 22.74
N ALA A 213 -5.35 0.73 23.94
CA ALA A 213 -6.26 1.12 25.00
C ALA A 213 -6.29 2.66 25.11
N THR A 214 -7.45 3.24 24.83
CA THR A 214 -7.80 4.60 25.23
C THR A 214 -7.85 4.63 26.75
N ALA A 215 -6.70 4.87 27.39
CA ALA A 215 -6.61 5.10 28.82
C ALA A 215 -7.16 6.49 29.15
N ALA A 216 -8.49 6.58 29.29
CA ALA A 216 -9.19 7.65 30.00
C ALA A 216 -10.61 7.18 30.37
N ALA A 217 -10.74 6.40 31.44
CA ALA A 217 -11.90 6.40 32.33
C ALA A 217 -11.48 5.88 33.71
N SER A 218 -11.99 6.54 34.74
CA SER A 218 -11.59 6.52 36.15
C SER A 218 -11.86 5.21 36.90
N ALA A 219 -11.03 5.00 37.93
CA ALA A 219 -11.05 4.01 39.01
C ALA A 219 -12.42 3.42 39.46
N ALA A 220 -12.49 2.07 39.48
CA ALA A 220 -13.04 1.22 40.55
C ALA A 220 -12.65 -0.27 40.28
N GLU A 221 -12.63 -1.09 41.33
CA GLU A 221 -11.94 -2.38 41.54
C GLU A 221 -12.53 -3.65 40.83
N PRO A 222 -11.95 -4.87 41.00
CA PRO A 222 -11.70 -5.84 39.92
C PRO A 222 -12.83 -6.83 39.64
N GLU A 223 -13.15 -7.06 38.37
CA GLU A 223 -13.91 -8.25 37.96
C GLU A 223 -13.36 -8.85 36.66
N ALA A 224 -13.13 -10.16 36.77
CA ALA A 224 -12.91 -11.20 35.78
C ALA A 224 -12.95 -10.83 34.28
N CYS A 225 -11.96 -11.36 33.55
CA CYS A 225 -12.03 -11.57 32.12
C CYS A 225 -13.31 -12.35 31.74
N ALA A 226 -14.36 -11.63 31.35
CA ALA A 226 -15.50 -12.19 30.67
C ALA A 226 -15.30 -12.00 29.16
N CYS A 227 -14.91 -13.08 28.49
CA CYS A 227 -14.99 -13.19 27.03
C CYS A 227 -16.48 -13.11 26.63
N GLY A 228 -16.90 -11.98 26.06
CA GLY A 228 -18.18 -11.85 25.39
C GLY A 228 -18.16 -12.59 24.04
N ALA A 229 -19.26 -13.29 23.74
CA ALA A 229 -19.43 -14.10 22.54
C ALA A 229 -19.15 -13.29 21.26
N GLY A 230 -18.12 -13.68 20.51
CA GLY A 230 -17.76 -13.07 19.22
C GLY A 230 -16.27 -13.09 18.88
N CYS A 231 -15.38 -13.42 19.81
CA CYS A 231 -13.96 -13.63 19.51
C CYS A 231 -13.69 -15.04 18.97
N ASP A 232 -14.26 -15.37 17.81
CA ASP A 232 -13.78 -16.44 16.94
C ASP A 232 -12.97 -15.80 15.80
N CYS A 233 -11.71 -15.47 16.07
CA CYS A 233 -10.80 -14.97 15.02
C CYS A 233 -9.39 -15.54 15.23
N CYS A 234 -9.24 -16.85 15.04
CA CYS A 234 -8.00 -17.52 14.61
C CYS A 234 -8.38 -18.89 14.02
N ASP A 235 -8.60 -18.94 12.71
CA ASP A 235 -8.32 -20.10 11.86
C ASP A 235 -7.69 -19.60 10.55
#